data_AF-A0A560F0B0-F1
#
_entry.id   AF-A0A560F0B0-F1
#
_cell.length_a   1.000
_cell.length_b   1.000
_cell.length_c   1.000
_cell.angle_alpha   90.00
_cell.angle_beta   90.00
_cell.angle_gamma   90.00
#
_symmetry.space_group_name_H-M   'P 1'
#
loop_
_entity.id
_entity.type
_entity.pdbx_description
1 polymer ?
#
loop_
_entity_poly.entity_id
_entity_poly.type
_entity_poly.pdbx_seq_one_letter_code
_entity_poly.pdbx_strand_id
1 'polypeptide(L)' 'MEDNFNLGDVVRLKSGGPVMTVISAGTMYSGEKYTSTVWFLDGTVQKYDFHPAVLELAIL' A
#
# COMPACT_ATOMS: atom_id res chain seq x y z
N MET A 1 13.71 -6.56 7.46
CA MET A 1 13.13 -7.24 6.30
C MET A 1 12.80 -6.15 5.29
N GLU A 2 13.22 -6.28 4.04
CA GLU A 2 12.65 -5.44 2.98
C GLU A 2 11.21 -5.91 2.81
N ASP A 3 10.25 -5.14 3.33
CA ASP A 3 8.83 -5.42 3.13
C ASP A 3 8.49 -5.07 1.68
N ASN A 4 8.85 -5.98 0.77
CA ASN A 4 8.44 -5.92 -0.63
C ASN A 4 7.02 -6.46 -0.69
N PHE A 5 6.04 -5.57 -0.80
CA PHE A 5 4.65 -5.95 -1.03
C PHE A 5 4.46 -6.45 -2.46
N ASN A 6 3.60 -7.46 -2.61
CA ASN A 6 3.21 -8.01 -3.89
C ASN A 6 1.88 -7.42 -4.36
N LEU A 7 1.65 -7.46 -5.67
CA LEU A 7 0.34 -7.13 -6.25
C LEU A 7 -0.74 -8.03 -5.66
N GLY A 8 -1.84 -7.42 -5.21
CA GLY A 8 -2.95 -8.13 -4.56
C GLY A 8 -2.79 -8.30 -3.05
N ASP A 9 -1.63 -7.98 -2.47
CA ASP A 9 -1.49 -7.95 -1.02
C ASP A 9 -2.48 -6.97 -0.42
N VAL A 10 -3.04 -7.38 0.72
CA VAL A 10 -3.95 -6.58 1.51
C VAL A 10 -3.16 -5.95 2.65
N VAL A 11 -3.12 -4.62 2.67
CA VAL A 11 -2.27 -3.83 3.57
C VAL A 11 -3.08 -2.77 4.30
N ARG A 12 -2.51 -2.21 5.34
CA ARG A 12 -3.01 -1.01 6.02
C ARG A 12 -1.85 -0.14 6.49
N LEU A 13 -2.12 1.12 6.83
CA LEU A 13 -1.14 1.95 7.51
C LEU A 13 -0.88 1.41 8.93
N LYS A 14 0.39 1.42 9.35
CA LYS A 14 0.79 1.08 10.73
C LYS A 14 0.15 1.99 11.78
N SER A 15 -0.20 3.22 11.41
CA SER A 15 -0.96 4.16 12.25
C SER A 15 -2.45 3.82 12.37
N GLY A 16 -2.91 2.77 11.70
CA GLY A 16 -4.33 2.48 11.50
C GLY A 16 -4.91 3.19 10.27
N GLY A 17 -6.13 2.80 9.90
CA GLY A 17 -6.81 3.30 8.71
C GLY A 17 -7.57 2.20 7.97
N PRO A 18 -8.08 2.48 6.77
CA PRO A 18 -8.76 1.48 5.96
C PRO A 18 -7.80 0.37 5.51
N VAL A 19 -8.38 -0.79 5.23
CA VAL A 19 -7.69 -1.86 4.52
C VAL A 19 -7.64 -1.52 3.04
N MET A 20 -6.48 -1.72 2.43
CA MET A 20 -6.18 -1.34 1.05
C MET A 20 -5.55 -2.50 0.30
N THR A 21 -5.69 -2.52 -1.02
CA THR A 21 -5.07 -3.53 -1.91
C THR A 21 -3.91 -2.92 -2.66
N VAL A 22 -2.79 -3.63 -2.73
CA VAL A 22 -1.61 -3.21 -3.51
C VAL A 22 -1.86 -3.43 -5.01
N ILE A 23 -1.68 -2.37 -5.80
CA ILE A 23 -1.87 -2.37 -7.26
C ILE A 23 -0.59 -2.06 -8.04
N SER A 24 0.46 -1.60 -7.36
CA SER A 24 1.82 -1.45 -7.90
C SER A 24 2.79 -1.35 -6.73
N ALA A 25 4.00 -1.87 -6.89
CA ALA A 25 5.10 -1.64 -5.96
C ALA A 25 6.40 -1.60 -6.75
N GLY A 26 7.35 -0.75 -6.33
CA GLY A 26 8.60 -0.61 -7.06
C GLY A 26 9.52 0.45 -6.48
N THR A 27 10.48 0.85 -7.30
CA THR A 27 11.46 1.89 -6.98
C THR A 27 11.44 2.93 -8.10
N MET A 28 11.27 4.19 -7.72
CA MET A 28 11.30 5.32 -8.65
C MET A 28 12.72 5.52 -9.21
N TYR A 29 12.85 6.32 -10.27
CA TYR A 29 14.17 6.70 -10.82
C TYR A 29 15.09 7.38 -9.79
N SER A 30 14.51 8.03 -8.78
CA SER A 30 15.25 8.64 -7.65
C SER A 30 15.86 7.61 -6.68
N GLY A 31 15.51 6.33 -6.80
CA GLY A 31 15.85 5.28 -5.84
C GLY A 31 14.85 5.15 -4.69
N GLU A 32 13.80 5.99 -4.63
CA GLU A 32 12.77 5.92 -3.60
C GLU A 32 11.79 4.77 -3.84
N LYS A 33 11.52 3.98 -2.80
CA LYS A 33 10.54 2.89 -2.86
C LYS A 33 9.12 3.43 -2.70
N TYR A 34 8.20 2.85 -3.46
CA TYR A 34 6.78 3.18 -3.36
C TYR A 34 5.90 1.93 -3.43
N THR A 35 4.70 2.05 -2.88
CA THR A 35 3.62 1.07 -2.96
C THR A 35 2.33 1.81 -3.23
N SER A 36 1.79 1.62 -4.42
CA SER A 36 0.50 2.15 -4.84
C SER A 36 -0.60 1.24 -4.33
N THR A 37 -1.58 1.84 -3.67
CA THR A 37 -2.70 1.13 -3.04
C THR A 37 -4.04 1.67 -3.56
N VAL A 38 -5.06 0.81 -3.51
CA VAL A 38 -6.45 1.15 -3.84
C VAL A 38 -7.38 0.68 -2.73
N TRP A 39 -8.40 1.45 -2.40
CA TRP A 39 -9.48 1.05 -1.51
C TRP A 39 -10.78 1.77 -1.85
N PHE A 40 -11.87 1.39 -1.19
CA PHE A 40 -13.16 2.04 -1.33
C PHE A 40 -13.48 2.83 -0.07
N LEU A 41 -13.94 4.07 -0.25
CA LEU A 41 -14.48 4.91 0.81
C LEU A 41 -15.80 5.51 0.31
N ASP A 42 -16.90 5.20 0.98
CA ASP A 42 -18.26 5.67 0.63
C ASP A 42 -18.63 5.45 -0.84
N GLY A 43 -18.36 4.25 -1.35
CA GLY A 43 -18.63 3.86 -2.74
C GLY A 43 -17.68 4.47 -3.78
N THR A 44 -16.70 5.26 -3.35
CA THR A 44 -15.72 5.90 -4.23
C THR A 44 -14.37 5.20 -4.15
N VAL A 45 -13.73 4.99 -5.30
CA VAL A 45 -12.38 4.43 -5.39
C VAL A 45 -11.36 5.49 -4.95
N GLN A 46 -10.53 5.15 -3.98
CA GLN A 46 -9.38 5.93 -3.54
C GLN A 46 -8.10 5.26 -4.00
N LYS A 47 -7.10 6.06 -4.40
CA LYS A 47 -5.77 5.57 -4.80
C LYS A 47 -4.71 6.46 -4.20
N TYR A 48 -3.67 5.85 -3.63
CA TYR A 48 -2.56 6.60 -3.06
C TYR A 48 -1.26 5.80 -3.06
N ASP A 49 -0.16 6.53 -3.18
CA ASP A 49 1.19 5.98 -3.09
C ASP A 49 1.74 6.21 -1.69
N PHE A 50 2.24 5.13 -1.09
CA PHE A 50 2.88 5.17 0.22
C PHE A 50 4.30 4.67 0.13
N HIS A 51 5.16 5.19 1.00
CA HIS A 51 6.44 4.54 1.27
C HIS A 51 6.18 3.19 1.96
N PRO A 52 6.76 2.06 1.52
CA PRO A 52 6.42 0.73 2.05
C PRO A 52 6.61 0.62 3.57
N ALA A 53 7.57 1.36 4.14
CA ALA A 53 7.83 1.33 5.58
C ALA A 53 6.64 1.76 6.45
N VAL A 54 5.66 2.51 5.92
CA VAL A 54 4.47 2.93 6.69
C VAL A 54 3.31 1.92 6.62
N LEU A 55 3.43 0.89 5.78
CA LEU A 55 2.42 -0.14 5.57
C LEU A 55 2.75 -1.41 6.35
N GLU A 56 1.73 -2.19 6.66
CA GLU A 56 1.82 -3.56 7.18
C GLU A 56 0.77 -4.44 6.49
N LEU A 57 1.04 -5.75 6.39
CA LEU A 57 0.05 -6.72 5.93
C LEU A 57 -1.16 -6.70 6.87
N ALA A 58 -2.35 -6.57 6.30
CA ALA A 58 -3.58 -6.69 7.07
C ALA A 58 -3.92 -8.18 7.21
N ILE A 59 -4.00 -8.65 8.45
CA ILE A 59 -4.57 -9.97 8.77
C ILE A 59 -6.09 -9.85 8.65
N LEU A 60 -6.69 -10.61 7.74
CA LEU A 60 -8.14 -10.74 7.59
C LEU A 60 -8.69 -11.82 8.51
#